data_AF-A0A1F8M0I9-F1
#
_entry.id   AF-A0A1F8M0I9-F1
#
_cell.length_a   1.000
_cell.length_b   1.000
_cell.length_c   1.000
_cell.angle_alpha   90.00
_cell.angle_beta   90.00
_cell.angle_gamma   90.00
#
_symmetry.space_group_name_H-M   'P 1'
#
loop_
_entity.id
_entity.type
_entity.pdbx_description
1 polymer ?
#
loop_
_entity_poly.entity_id
_entity_poly.type
_entity_poly.pdbx_seq_one_letter_code
_entity_poly.pdbx_strand_id
1 'polypeptide(L)'
;SDWVQGRIEEGGGKISPAALKLLVGLVGADLWVMGSEIDKLLAYGSGQVITEDNVKQLTCYAREANIFALVDAILEGRRSQAQQLLHRLLRDGASPSYILAMITRQLRLIVIAKDLGRKKSQPGIPDTLEAVSSYSLDKAAKQARAFTLERIKEAYHKLLETDVAIKTGKYEGDLALDLLVVELGQA
;
A
#
# COMPACT_ATOMS: atom_id res chain seq x y z
N SER A 1 15.57 7.92 13.33
CA SER A 1 14.72 7.42 14.43
C SER A 1 14.65 8.42 15.57
N ASP A 2 15.79 9.01 15.95
CA ASP A 2 15.91 9.96 17.06
C ASP A 2 15.00 11.19 16.92
N TRP A 3 14.87 11.74 15.71
CA TRP A 3 13.95 12.84 15.45
C TRP A 3 12.48 12.48 15.71
N VAL A 4 12.03 11.29 15.29
CA VAL A 4 10.65 10.82 15.46
C VAL A 4 10.33 10.64 16.94
N GLN A 5 11.28 10.07 17.69
CA GLN A 5 11.14 9.91 19.13
C GLN A 5 11.07 11.27 19.84
N GLY A 6 11.99 12.19 19.52
CA GLY A 6 11.99 13.54 20.09
C GLY A 6 10.70 14.30 19.80
N ARG A 7 10.16 14.21 18.58
CA ARG A 7 8.90 14.85 18.20
C ARG A 7 7.68 14.30 18.97
N ILE A 8 7.66 13.00 19.25
CA ILE A 8 6.60 12.37 20.06
C ILE A 8 6.70 12.81 21.52
N GLU A 9 7.92 12.90 22.06
CA GLU A 9 8.17 13.36 23.42
C GLU A 9 7.82 14.85 23.59
N GLU A 10 8.14 15.71 22.62
CA GLU A 10 7.70 17.12 22.56
C GLU A 10 6.16 17.25 22.59
N GLY A 11 5.46 16.33 21.92
CA GLY A 11 4.00 16.23 21.93
C GLY A 11 3.41 15.62 23.20
N GLY A 12 4.22 15.30 24.20
CA GLY A 12 3.78 14.71 25.47
C GLY A 12 3.43 13.22 25.40
N GLY A 13 3.77 12.53 24.31
CA GLY A 13 3.51 11.12 24.12
C GLY A 13 4.71 10.23 24.46
N LYS A 14 4.48 8.91 24.42
CA LYS A 14 5.52 7.88 24.48
C LYS A 14 5.27 6.87 23.38
N ILE A 15 6.32 6.28 22.82
CA ILE A 15 6.21 5.26 21.78
C ILE A 15 7.07 4.04 22.12
N SER A 16 6.54 2.84 21.85
CA SER A 16 7.32 1.61 22.02
C SER A 16 8.41 1.49 20.93
N PRO A 17 9.57 0.87 21.21
CA PRO A 17 10.64 0.72 20.22
C PRO A 17 10.21 -0.01 18.94
N ALA A 18 9.31 -0.99 19.07
CA ALA A 18 8.76 -1.72 17.94
C ALA A 18 7.83 -0.84 17.08
N ALA A 19 6.97 -0.04 17.71
CA ALA A 19 6.13 0.93 17.02
C ALA A 19 6.94 2.02 16.31
N LEU A 20 8.03 2.51 16.93
CA LEU A 20 8.94 3.48 16.33
C LEU A 20 9.59 2.92 15.06
N LYS A 21 10.11 1.69 15.14
CA LYS A 21 10.71 1.02 13.98
C LYS A 21 9.68 0.81 12.87
N LEU A 22 8.46 0.42 13.22
CA LEU A 22 7.37 0.23 12.27
C LEU A 22 6.97 1.55 11.59
N LEU A 23 6.78 2.62 12.37
CA LEU A 23 6.42 3.94 11.86
C LEU A 23 7.47 4.50 10.89
N VAL A 24 8.75 4.43 11.26
CA VAL A 24 9.87 4.82 10.39
C VAL A 24 9.91 3.96 9.11
N GLY A 25 9.67 2.66 9.23
CA GLY A 25 9.66 1.76 8.08
C GLY A 25 8.49 1.99 7.12
N LEU A 26 7.33 2.42 7.64
CA LEU A 26 6.13 2.68 6.85
C LEU A 26 6.16 4.04 6.15
N VAL A 27 6.51 5.10 6.87
CA VAL A 27 6.47 6.48 6.35
C VAL A 27 7.73 6.83 5.54
N GLY A 28 8.89 6.31 5.97
CA GLY A 28 10.17 6.61 5.32
C GLY A 28 10.75 7.98 5.71
N ALA A 29 11.42 8.63 4.75
CA ALA A 29 12.24 9.83 4.99
C ALA A 29 11.47 11.16 4.86
N ASP A 30 10.19 11.14 4.51
CA ASP A 30 9.38 12.34 4.39
C ASP A 30 8.98 12.86 5.77
N LEU A 31 9.70 13.86 6.26
CA LEU A 31 9.49 14.45 7.58
C LEU A 31 8.14 15.18 7.71
N TRP A 32 7.60 15.70 6.61
CA TRP A 32 6.33 16.41 6.62
C TRP A 32 5.18 15.43 6.85
N VAL A 33 5.18 14.33 6.09
CA VAL A 33 4.18 13.28 6.30
C VAL A 33 4.39 12.58 7.65
N MET A 34 5.64 12.33 8.06
CA MET A 34 5.94 11.79 9.39
C MET A 34 5.37 12.64 10.52
N GLY A 35 5.48 13.97 10.42
CA GLY A 35 4.89 14.89 11.39
C GLY A 35 3.37 14.71 11.50
N SER A 36 2.67 14.66 10.37
CA SER A 36 1.22 14.45 10.33
C SER A 36 0.79 13.09 10.92
N GLU A 37 1.55 12.03 10.67
CA GLU A 37 1.29 10.71 11.25
C GLU A 37 1.53 10.70 12.77
N ILE A 38 2.56 11.38 13.26
CA ILE A 38 2.83 11.55 14.70
C ILE A 38 1.68 12.30 15.37
N ASP A 39 1.23 13.42 14.80
CA ASP A 39 0.16 14.24 15.36
C ASP A 39 -1.14 13.44 15.51
N LYS A 40 -1.47 12.59 14.53
CA LYS A 40 -2.62 11.66 14.62
C LYS A 40 -2.46 10.62 15.72
N LEU A 41 -1.27 10.03 15.86
CA LEU A 41 -1.01 9.01 16.87
C LEU A 41 -1.07 9.59 18.29
N LEU A 42 -0.56 10.80 18.47
CA LEU A 42 -0.64 11.54 19.74
C LEU A 42 -2.09 11.89 20.10
N ALA A 43 -2.86 12.38 19.12
CA ALA A 43 -4.27 12.72 19.32
C ALA A 43 -5.12 11.49 19.71
N TYR A 44 -4.82 10.32 19.15
CA TYR A 44 -5.52 9.08 19.50
C TYR A 44 -5.10 8.54 20.88
N GLY A 45 -3.81 8.57 21.19
CA GLY A 45 -3.24 7.92 22.36
C GLY A 45 -3.70 8.50 23.70
N SER A 46 -4.18 9.74 23.77
CA SER A 46 -4.64 10.40 25.01
C SER A 46 -3.68 10.22 26.21
N GLY A 47 -2.36 10.23 25.96
CA GLY A 47 -1.32 10.02 26.99
C GLY A 47 -0.88 8.58 27.23
N GLN A 48 -1.46 7.60 26.53
CA GLN A 48 -0.97 6.21 26.52
C GLN A 48 0.24 6.02 25.61
N VAL A 49 0.99 4.93 25.84
CA VAL A 49 2.14 4.56 25.00
C VAL A 49 1.63 4.12 23.62
N ILE A 50 2.13 4.75 22.56
CA ILE A 50 1.87 4.38 21.17
C ILE A 50 2.46 2.99 20.91
N THR A 51 1.58 2.05 20.60
CA THR A 51 1.90 0.66 20.29
C THR A 51 1.93 0.41 18.78
N GLU A 52 2.43 -0.76 18.37
CA GLU A 52 2.44 -1.18 16.97
C GLU A 52 1.02 -1.27 16.39
N ASP A 53 0.05 -1.63 17.22
CA ASP A 53 -1.35 -1.73 16.80
C ASP A 53 -1.93 -0.36 16.47
N ASN A 54 -1.61 0.66 17.28
CA ASN A 54 -2.00 2.05 16.99
C ASN A 54 -1.40 2.53 15.66
N VAL A 55 -0.12 2.23 15.41
CA VAL A 55 0.55 2.57 14.15
C VAL A 55 -0.12 1.86 12.97
N LYS A 56 -0.44 0.56 13.10
CA LYS A 56 -1.10 -0.22 12.04
C LYS A 56 -2.51 0.28 11.74
N GLN A 57 -3.23 0.77 12.74
CA GLN A 57 -4.61 1.21 12.60
C GLN A 57 -4.73 2.63 12.04
N LEU A 58 -3.83 3.54 12.44
CA LEU A 58 -4.02 4.99 12.24
C LEU A 58 -3.16 5.58 11.12
N THR A 59 -2.14 4.85 10.67
CA THR A 59 -1.25 5.38 9.63
C THR A 59 -1.71 5.08 8.21
N CYS A 60 -1.69 6.11 7.35
CA CYS A 60 -2.10 5.94 5.95
C CYS A 60 -1.18 4.94 5.21
N TYR A 61 0.10 4.91 5.58
CA TYR A 61 1.08 3.96 5.06
C TYR A 61 0.84 2.51 5.49
N ALA A 62 0.24 2.25 6.66
CA ALA A 62 -0.17 0.89 7.01
C ALA A 62 -1.28 0.39 6.07
N ARG A 63 -2.21 1.27 5.69
CA ARG A 63 -3.23 0.97 4.68
C ARG A 63 -2.60 0.72 3.31
N GLU A 64 -1.63 1.53 2.89
CA GLU A 64 -0.88 1.29 1.65
C GLU A 64 -0.09 -0.03 1.68
N ALA A 65 0.58 -0.34 2.79
CA ALA A 65 1.30 -1.60 2.97
C ALA A 65 0.38 -2.82 2.87
N ASN A 66 -0.83 -2.72 3.43
CA ASN A 66 -1.85 -3.76 3.29
C ASN A 66 -2.35 -3.90 1.83
N ILE A 67 -2.43 -2.80 1.07
CA ILE A 67 -2.70 -2.87 -0.37
C ILE A 67 -1.57 -3.59 -1.11
N PHE A 68 -0.30 -3.30 -0.79
CA PHE A 68 0.82 -4.02 -1.41
C PHE A 68 0.77 -5.52 -1.13
N ALA A 69 0.47 -5.90 0.11
CA ALA A 69 0.30 -7.30 0.49
C ALA A 69 -0.91 -7.95 -0.22
N LEU A 70 -2.01 -7.21 -0.42
CA LEU A 70 -3.16 -7.68 -1.18
C LEU A 70 -2.77 -7.92 -2.65
N VAL A 71 -2.07 -6.99 -3.29
CA VAL A 71 -1.60 -7.12 -4.67
C VAL A 71 -0.65 -8.31 -4.82
N ASP A 72 0.29 -8.50 -3.89
CA ASP A 72 1.15 -9.69 -3.86
C ASP A 72 0.33 -10.98 -3.79
N ALA A 73 -0.61 -11.05 -2.85
CA ALA A 73 -1.43 -12.24 -2.66
C ALA A 73 -2.30 -12.54 -3.89
N ILE A 74 -2.83 -11.51 -4.56
CA ILE A 74 -3.60 -11.64 -5.80
C ILE A 74 -2.72 -12.21 -6.92
N LEU A 75 -1.58 -11.56 -7.19
CA LEU A 75 -0.72 -11.90 -8.33
C LEU A 75 0.00 -13.25 -8.15
N GLU A 76 0.23 -13.69 -6.91
CA GLU A 76 0.79 -15.01 -6.58
C GLU A 76 -0.27 -16.12 -6.45
N GLY A 77 -1.56 -15.81 -6.67
CA GLY A 77 -2.63 -16.80 -6.58
C GLY A 77 -2.95 -17.27 -5.14
N ARG A 78 -2.50 -16.54 -4.12
CA ARG A 78 -2.78 -16.82 -2.69
C ARG A 78 -4.19 -16.36 -2.29
N ARG A 79 -5.21 -16.99 -2.89
CA ARG A 79 -6.64 -16.59 -2.80
C ARG A 79 -7.15 -16.34 -1.38
N SER A 80 -6.92 -17.30 -0.47
CA SER A 80 -7.39 -17.18 0.92
C SER A 80 -6.79 -15.97 1.62
N GLN A 81 -5.50 -15.69 1.38
CA GLN A 81 -4.83 -14.54 1.97
C GLN A 81 -5.30 -13.23 1.32
N ALA A 82 -5.51 -13.22 0.01
CA ALA A 82 -6.03 -12.06 -0.70
C ALA A 82 -7.43 -11.67 -0.18
N GLN A 83 -8.35 -12.63 -0.02
CA GLN A 83 -9.66 -12.36 0.58
C GLN A 83 -9.57 -11.84 2.01
N GLN A 84 -8.72 -12.44 2.85
CA GLN A 84 -8.54 -11.96 4.23
C GLN A 84 -8.05 -10.51 4.28
N LEU A 85 -7.11 -10.15 3.40
CA LEU A 85 -6.57 -8.79 3.31
C LEU A 85 -7.60 -7.80 2.76
N LEU A 86 -8.38 -8.19 1.74
CA LEU A 86 -9.47 -7.39 1.20
C LEU A 86 -10.52 -7.08 2.27
N HIS A 87 -11.06 -8.10 2.94
CA HIS A 87 -12.07 -7.89 3.98
C HIS A 87 -11.52 -7.13 5.19
N ARG A 88 -10.22 -7.23 5.49
CA ARG A 88 -9.59 -6.39 6.51
C ARG A 88 -9.63 -4.92 6.10
N LEU A 89 -9.22 -4.60 4.88
CA LEU A 89 -9.25 -3.22 4.37
C LEU A 89 -10.67 -2.63 4.39
N LEU A 90 -11.67 -3.41 3.99
CA LEU A 90 -13.07 -3.01 4.02
C LEU A 90 -13.56 -2.77 5.46
N ARG A 91 -13.26 -3.69 6.39
CA ARG A 91 -13.58 -3.52 7.83
C ARG A 91 -12.88 -2.30 8.46
N ASP A 92 -11.67 -2.00 8.01
CA ASP A 92 -10.90 -0.83 8.45
C ASP A 92 -11.39 0.48 7.78
N GLY A 93 -12.54 0.45 7.08
CA GLY A 93 -13.25 1.60 6.53
C GLY A 93 -12.72 2.09 5.19
N ALA A 94 -11.90 1.31 4.48
CA ALA A 94 -11.49 1.67 3.13
C ALA A 94 -12.67 1.46 2.15
N SER A 95 -12.98 2.48 1.34
CA SER A 95 -14.04 2.33 0.34
C SER A 95 -13.60 1.42 -0.81
N PRO A 96 -14.55 0.70 -1.46
CA PRO A 96 -14.22 -0.16 -2.60
C PRO A 96 -13.49 0.56 -3.72
N SER A 97 -13.95 1.78 -4.06
CA SER A 97 -13.30 2.61 -5.08
C SER A 97 -11.88 3.01 -4.70
N TYR A 98 -11.60 3.26 -3.41
CA TYR A 98 -10.24 3.54 -2.93
C TYR A 98 -9.35 2.30 -3.09
N ILE A 99 -9.80 1.13 -2.66
CA ILE A 99 -9.04 -0.12 -2.79
C ILE A 99 -8.72 -0.38 -4.27
N LEU A 100 -9.71 -0.26 -5.15
CA LEU A 100 -9.54 -0.46 -6.59
C LEU A 100 -8.52 0.52 -7.19
N ALA A 101 -8.61 1.81 -6.84
CA ALA A 101 -7.67 2.83 -7.28
C ALA A 101 -6.25 2.55 -6.79
N MET A 102 -6.08 2.09 -5.55
CA MET A 102 -4.79 1.79 -4.97
C MET A 102 -4.15 0.53 -5.56
N ILE A 103 -4.93 -0.52 -5.85
CA ILE A 103 -4.46 -1.69 -6.62
C ILE A 103 -3.98 -1.24 -8.01
N THR A 104 -4.78 -0.41 -8.69
CA THR A 104 -4.45 0.14 -10.02
C THR A 104 -3.16 0.96 -10.01
N ARG A 105 -2.97 1.80 -8.98
CA ARG A 105 -1.74 2.56 -8.75
C ARG A 105 -0.55 1.61 -8.58
N GLN A 106 -0.70 0.54 -7.79
CA GLN A 106 0.40 -0.37 -7.54
C GLN A 106 0.83 -1.12 -8.79
N LEU A 107 -0.12 -1.64 -9.60
CA LEU A 107 0.22 -2.25 -10.88
C LEU A 107 0.97 -1.27 -11.80
N ARG A 108 0.61 0.02 -11.78
CA ARG A 108 1.30 1.06 -12.56
C ARG A 108 2.75 1.19 -12.11
N LEU A 109 2.99 1.24 -10.80
CA LEU A 109 4.33 1.32 -10.23
C LEU A 109 5.16 0.09 -10.59
N ILE A 110 4.57 -1.10 -10.59
CA ILE A 110 5.25 -2.33 -11.03
C ILE A 110 5.67 -2.22 -12.51
N VAL A 111 4.79 -1.73 -13.39
CA VAL A 111 5.12 -1.51 -14.82
C VAL A 111 6.26 -0.53 -14.99
N ILE A 112 6.19 0.62 -14.32
CA ILE A 112 7.24 1.65 -14.35
C ILE A 112 8.56 1.07 -13.84
N ALA A 113 8.55 0.34 -12.72
CA ALA A 113 9.74 -0.31 -12.18
C ALA A 113 10.33 -1.36 -13.13
N LYS A 114 9.48 -2.08 -13.88
CA LYS A 114 9.92 -3.05 -14.90
C LYS A 114 10.59 -2.36 -16.09
N ASP A 115 10.05 -1.23 -16.54
CA ASP A 115 10.63 -0.41 -17.61
C ASP A 115 11.96 0.22 -17.17
N LEU A 116 12.02 0.76 -15.96
CA LEU A 116 13.25 1.31 -15.39
C LEU A 116 14.32 0.24 -15.14
N GLY A 117 13.95 -0.96 -14.71
CA GLY A 117 14.87 -2.09 -14.58
C GLY A 117 15.51 -2.47 -15.92
N ARG A 118 14.75 -2.41 -17.02
CA ARG A 118 15.28 -2.60 -18.39
C ARG A 118 16.19 -1.46 -18.81
N LYS A 119 15.83 -0.21 -18.46
CA LYS A 119 16.57 1.01 -18.80
C LYS A 119 17.86 1.17 -18.00
N LYS A 120 17.93 0.77 -16.73
CA LYS A 120 19.18 0.78 -15.92
C LYS A 120 20.23 -0.22 -16.43
N SER A 121 19.83 -1.21 -17.24
CA SER A 121 20.77 -2.04 -18.01
C SER A 121 21.38 -1.32 -19.23
N GLN A 122 20.96 -0.09 -19.51
CA GLN A 122 21.54 0.81 -20.51
C GLN A 122 22.17 2.03 -19.78
N PRO A 123 23.47 2.31 -19.98
CA PRO A 123 24.10 3.46 -19.32
C PRO A 123 23.52 4.79 -19.83
N GLY A 124 23.09 5.67 -18.92
CA GLY A 124 22.81 7.09 -19.22
C GLY A 124 21.41 7.65 -18.94
N ILE A 125 20.50 6.92 -18.28
CA ILE A 125 19.12 7.40 -18.03
C ILE A 125 18.96 7.95 -16.59
N PRO A 126 18.63 9.24 -16.41
CA PRO A 126 18.42 9.85 -15.08
C PRO A 126 17.22 9.27 -14.31
N ASP A 127 17.34 9.17 -12.98
CA ASP A 127 16.26 8.77 -12.06
C ASP A 127 15.14 9.83 -12.09
N THR A 128 14.02 9.55 -12.76
CA THR A 128 12.92 10.50 -13.01
C THR A 128 11.79 10.44 -11.98
N LEU A 129 12.00 9.82 -10.82
CA LEU A 129 10.97 9.60 -9.80
C LEU A 129 11.36 10.19 -8.44
N GLU A 130 11.53 11.50 -8.39
CA GLU A 130 11.74 12.22 -7.12
C GLU A 130 10.47 12.27 -6.24
N ALA A 131 9.29 11.94 -6.80
CA ALA A 131 7.99 12.08 -6.13
C ALA A 131 7.37 10.79 -5.56
N VAL A 132 8.06 9.64 -5.63
CA VAL A 132 7.54 8.36 -5.11
C VAL A 132 8.37 7.93 -3.91
N SER A 133 7.71 7.59 -2.80
CA SER A 133 8.43 7.16 -1.59
C SER A 133 9.35 5.98 -1.88
N SER A 134 10.57 6.04 -1.33
CA SER A 134 11.62 5.01 -1.51
C SER A 134 11.12 3.59 -1.19
N TYR A 135 10.23 3.46 -0.20
CA TYR A 135 9.60 2.18 0.16
C TYR A 135 8.68 1.62 -0.95
N SER A 136 7.84 2.45 -1.56
CA SER A 136 6.93 2.02 -2.63
C SER A 136 7.70 1.60 -3.88
N LEU A 137 8.81 2.29 -4.17
CA LEU A 137 9.70 1.96 -5.30
C LEU A 137 10.46 0.65 -5.08
N ASP A 138 11.02 0.41 -3.89
CA ASP A 138 11.72 -0.85 -3.60
C ASP A 138 10.76 -2.05 -3.66
N LYS A 139 9.55 -1.88 -3.11
CA LYS A 139 8.51 -2.91 -3.19
C LYS A 139 8.07 -3.18 -4.63
N ALA A 140 7.78 -2.14 -5.41
CA ALA A 140 7.43 -2.27 -6.82
C ALA A 140 8.56 -2.90 -7.65
N ALA A 141 9.82 -2.57 -7.38
CA ALA A 141 10.97 -3.18 -8.06
C ALA A 141 11.11 -4.67 -7.76
N LYS A 142 10.85 -5.10 -6.52
CA LYS A 142 10.79 -6.53 -6.16
C LYS A 142 9.67 -7.25 -6.91
N GLN A 143 8.47 -6.69 -6.92
CA GLN A 143 7.32 -7.24 -7.65
C GLN A 143 7.52 -7.27 -9.17
N ALA A 144 8.18 -6.25 -9.74
CA ALA A 144 8.48 -6.18 -11.17
C ALA A 144 9.39 -7.31 -11.66
N ARG A 145 10.20 -7.90 -10.77
CA ARG A 145 11.00 -9.09 -11.05
C ARG A 145 10.18 -10.38 -10.92
N ALA A 146 9.19 -10.41 -10.03
CA ALA A 146 8.38 -11.60 -9.75
C ALA A 146 7.28 -11.85 -10.79
N PHE A 147 6.72 -10.80 -11.40
CA PHE A 147 5.56 -10.93 -12.28
C PHE A 147 5.85 -10.62 -13.75
N THR A 148 5.19 -11.33 -14.66
CA THR A 148 5.29 -11.10 -16.11
C THR A 148 4.45 -9.89 -16.54
N LEU A 149 4.80 -9.29 -17.68
CA LEU A 149 4.03 -8.15 -18.20
C LEU A 149 2.60 -8.57 -18.58
N GLU A 150 2.46 -9.77 -19.14
CA GLU A 150 1.17 -10.33 -19.55
C GLU A 150 0.24 -10.53 -18.35
N ARG A 151 0.78 -11.02 -17.24
CA ARG A 151 0.02 -11.13 -15.99
C ARG A 151 -0.48 -9.78 -15.48
N ILE A 152 0.37 -8.75 -15.58
CA ILE A 152 0.00 -7.38 -15.17
C ILE A 152 -1.08 -6.81 -16.11
N LYS A 153 -1.01 -7.08 -17.42
CA LYS A 153 -2.03 -6.65 -18.39
C LYS A 153 -3.38 -7.31 -18.15
N GLU A 154 -3.41 -8.61 -17.86
CA GLU A 154 -4.63 -9.32 -17.47
C GLU A 154 -5.25 -8.68 -16.23
N ALA A 155 -4.41 -8.41 -15.22
CA ALA A 155 -4.86 -7.73 -14.00
C ALA A 155 -5.47 -6.34 -14.28
N TYR A 156 -4.86 -5.57 -15.18
CA TYR A 156 -5.41 -4.29 -15.62
C TYR A 156 -6.77 -4.39 -16.31
N HIS A 157 -6.97 -5.39 -17.17
CA HIS A 157 -8.27 -5.59 -17.83
C HIS A 157 -9.37 -5.91 -16.81
N LYS A 158 -9.08 -6.78 -15.84
CA LYS A 158 -10.03 -7.10 -14.77
C LYS A 158 -10.34 -5.94 -13.85
N LEU A 159 -9.34 -5.10 -13.55
CA LEU A 159 -9.58 -3.87 -12.80
C LEU A 159 -10.51 -2.91 -13.55
N LEU A 160 -10.34 -2.78 -14.87
CA LEU A 160 -11.22 -1.96 -15.70
C LEU A 160 -12.65 -2.51 -15.75
N GLU A 161 -12.81 -3.82 -15.96
CA GLU A 161 -14.11 -4.49 -15.93
C GLU A 161 -14.83 -4.25 -14.59
N THR A 162 -14.07 -4.34 -13.49
CA THR A 162 -14.58 -4.12 -12.13
C THR A 162 -14.97 -2.66 -11.90
N ASP A 163 -14.14 -1.70 -12.32
CA ASP A 163 -14.44 -0.26 -12.20
C ASP A 163 -15.73 0.11 -12.95
N VAL A 164 -15.89 -0.41 -14.16
CA VAL A 164 -17.11 -0.24 -14.95
C VAL A 164 -18.31 -0.88 -14.25
N ALA A 165 -18.17 -2.11 -13.73
CA ALA A 165 -19.27 -2.79 -13.04
C ALA A 165 -19.76 -2.03 -11.80
N ILE A 166 -18.83 -1.45 -11.02
CA ILE A 166 -19.17 -0.61 -9.86
C ILE A 166 -19.86 0.68 -10.33
N LYS A 167 -19.27 1.41 -11.28
CA LYS A 167 -19.79 2.72 -11.72
C LYS A 167 -21.12 2.66 -12.46
N THR A 168 -21.41 1.53 -13.08
CA THR A 168 -22.70 1.27 -13.76
C THR A 168 -23.76 0.69 -12.82
N GLY A 169 -23.42 0.41 -11.57
CA GLY A 169 -24.31 -0.23 -10.60
C GLY A 169 -24.62 -1.69 -10.92
N LYS A 170 -23.84 -2.34 -11.80
CA LYS A 170 -23.99 -3.78 -12.10
C LYS A 170 -23.72 -4.63 -10.86
N TYR A 171 -22.74 -4.23 -10.05
CA TYR A 171 -22.40 -4.87 -8.78
C TYR A 171 -22.21 -3.81 -7.68
N GLU A 172 -22.59 -4.18 -6.46
CA GLU A 172 -22.17 -3.48 -5.24
C GLU A 172 -20.64 -3.54 -5.08
N GLY A 173 -20.06 -2.53 -4.44
CA GLY A 173 -18.61 -2.31 -4.45
C GLY A 173 -17.82 -3.46 -3.84
N ASP A 174 -18.26 -3.95 -2.69
CA ASP A 174 -17.63 -5.06 -1.97
C ASP A 174 -17.69 -6.36 -2.79
N LEU A 175 -18.87 -6.68 -3.35
CA LEU A 175 -19.07 -7.86 -4.18
C LEU A 175 -18.20 -7.82 -5.45
N ALA A 176 -18.09 -6.65 -6.08
CA ALA A 176 -17.25 -6.47 -7.25
C ALA A 176 -15.77 -6.75 -6.94
N LEU A 177 -15.29 -6.32 -5.77
CA LEU A 177 -13.92 -6.60 -5.31
C LEU A 177 -13.70 -8.07 -4.95
N ASP A 178 -14.68 -8.73 -4.34
CA ASP A 178 -14.59 -10.17 -4.05
C ASP A 178 -14.46 -10.99 -5.34
N LEU A 179 -15.28 -10.67 -6.35
CA LEU A 179 -15.20 -11.29 -7.68
C LEU A 179 -13.85 -11.02 -8.33
N LEU A 180 -13.36 -9.78 -8.30
CA LEU A 180 -12.05 -9.41 -8.82
C LEU A 180 -10.93 -10.26 -8.21
N VAL A 181 -10.91 -10.42 -6.87
CA VAL A 181 -9.90 -11.23 -6.19
C VAL A 181 -9.96 -12.70 -6.61
N VAL A 182 -11.17 -13.25 -6.76
CA VAL A 182 -11.37 -14.63 -7.20
C VAL A 182 -10.90 -14.83 -8.64
N GLU A 183 -11.31 -13.96 -9.56
CA GLU A 183 -10.96 -14.03 -10.98
C GLU A 183 -9.45 -13.88 -11.18
N LEU A 184 -8.83 -12.91 -10.49
CA LEU A 184 -7.39 -12.74 -10.56
C LEU A 184 -6.63 -13.89 -9.93
N GLY A 185 -7.12 -14.49 -8.84
CA GLY A 185 -6.46 -15.65 -8.24
C GLY A 185 -6.55 -16.95 -9.05
N GLN A 186 -7.31 -16.99 -10.16
CA GLN A 186 -7.51 -18.19 -10.99
C GLN A 186 -6.49 -18.40 -12.10
N ALA A 187 -5.79 -17.36 -12.51
CA ALA A 187 -4.83 -17.38 -13.62
C ALA A 187 -3.37 -17.55 -13.17
#